data_AF-A0A497SBA1-F1
#
_entry.id   AF-A0A497SBA1-F1
#
_cell.length_a   1.000
_cell.length_b   1.000
_cell.length_c   1.000
_cell.angle_alpha   90.00
_cell.angle_beta   90.00
_cell.angle_gamma   90.00
#
_symmetry.space_group_name_H-M   'P 1'
#
loop_
_entity.id
_entity.type
_entity.pdbx_description
1 polymer ?
#
loop_
_entity_poly.entity_id
_entity_poly.type
_entity_poly.pdbx_seq_one_letter_code
_entity_poly.pdbx_strand_id
1 'polypeptide(L)'
;MDSETAYRAAYGVYEWLRDNPQVEGSGTSRNLKFPDFALFGRRLSDELDEVRGVLEGRHAHTGDLKNDFVTEAHQAWYWLALADVATGLQYDRVMPHAHAESGYESSDADYPFINTTGTQELIGTTERCMRFIGGMCRRAGVSTGDIAVYDLEEMKERAYLHEALKEAGYL
;
A
#
# COMPACT_ATOMS: atom_id res chain seq x y z
N MET A 1 2.32 -13.44 9.96
CA MET A 1 1.10 -13.33 9.12
C MET A 1 1.54 -13.59 7.69
N ASP A 2 0.80 -14.40 6.91
CA ASP A 2 1.11 -14.51 5.48
C ASP A 2 0.74 -13.22 4.73
N SER A 3 1.18 -13.09 3.48
CA SER A 3 1.01 -11.87 2.68
C SER A 3 -0.47 -11.54 2.49
N GLU A 4 -1.31 -12.51 2.10
CA GLU A 4 -2.74 -12.29 1.92
C GLU A 4 -3.39 -11.74 3.20
N THR A 5 -3.18 -12.42 4.33
CA THR A 5 -3.79 -12.04 5.61
C THR A 5 -3.37 -10.62 6.01
N ALA A 6 -2.09 -10.25 5.83
CA ALA A 6 -1.59 -8.91 6.16
C ALA A 6 -2.20 -7.82 5.28
N TYR A 7 -2.16 -7.99 3.95
CA TYR A 7 -2.75 -7.01 3.04
C TYR A 7 -4.27 -6.90 3.24
N ARG A 8 -4.96 -8.01 3.51
CA ARG A 8 -6.41 -8.04 3.74
C ARG A 8 -6.76 -7.28 5.01
N ALA A 9 -6.01 -7.49 6.09
CA ALA A 9 -6.20 -6.76 7.33
C ALA A 9 -5.96 -5.26 7.15
N ALA A 10 -4.84 -4.86 6.52
CA ALA A 10 -4.53 -3.45 6.25
C ALA A 10 -5.60 -2.77 5.40
N TYR A 11 -6.04 -3.44 4.32
CA TYR A 11 -7.10 -2.96 3.45
C TYR A 11 -8.43 -2.79 4.20
N GLY A 12 -8.79 -3.76 5.05
CA GLY A 12 -9.99 -3.70 5.88
C GLY A 12 -10.00 -2.51 6.83
N VAL A 13 -8.84 -2.11 7.38
CA VAL A 13 -8.75 -0.88 8.19
C VAL A 13 -9.03 0.37 7.37
N TYR A 14 -8.54 0.44 6.12
CA TYR A 14 -8.86 1.55 5.23
C TYR A 14 -10.35 1.58 4.85
N GLU A 15 -10.97 0.43 4.60
CA GLU A 15 -12.41 0.34 4.36
C GLU A 15 -13.21 0.79 5.59
N TRP A 16 -12.81 0.37 6.78
CA TRP A 16 -13.42 0.83 8.03
C TRP A 16 -13.31 2.35 8.18
N LEU A 17 -12.15 2.94 7.86
CA LEU A 17 -11.95 4.39 7.90
C LEU A 17 -12.83 5.15 6.89
N ARG A 18 -13.03 4.59 5.68
CA ARG A 18 -13.95 5.15 4.68
C ARG A 18 -15.37 5.21 5.25
N ASP A 19 -15.79 4.14 5.93
CA ASP A 19 -17.15 3.98 6.43
C ASP A 19 -17.36 4.67 7.80
N ASN A 20 -16.27 5.03 8.49
CA ASN A 20 -16.26 5.72 9.79
C ASN A 20 -15.48 7.05 9.76
N PRO A 21 -15.90 8.05 8.95
CA PRO A 21 -15.11 9.26 8.69
C PRO A 21 -15.07 10.29 9.85
N GLN A 22 -15.51 9.91 11.04
CA GLN A 22 -15.69 10.80 12.21
C GLN A 22 -14.36 11.08 12.96
N VAL A 23 -13.24 10.53 12.49
CA VAL A 23 -11.93 10.70 13.14
C VAL A 23 -11.38 12.09 12.82
N GLU A 24 -11.70 13.08 13.66
CA GLU A 24 -11.11 14.41 13.59
C GLU A 24 -9.57 14.33 13.59
N GLY A 25 -8.92 15.04 12.67
CA GLY A 25 -7.46 15.10 12.56
C GLY A 25 -6.79 13.96 11.77
N SER A 26 -7.51 12.92 11.35
CA SER A 26 -6.93 11.86 10.49
C SER A 26 -6.85 12.33 9.02
N GLY A 27 -5.61 12.47 8.51
CA GLY A 27 -5.37 12.77 7.08
C GLY A 27 -5.96 11.70 6.16
N THR A 28 -5.87 10.44 6.56
CA THR A 28 -6.43 9.29 5.82
C THR A 28 -7.95 9.34 5.72
N SER A 29 -8.65 9.60 6.83
CA SER A 29 -10.12 9.74 6.82
C SER A 29 -10.57 10.89 5.92
N ARG A 30 -9.84 12.01 5.93
CA ARG A 30 -10.10 13.15 5.03
C ARG A 30 -9.91 12.77 3.56
N ASN A 31 -8.80 12.09 3.24
CA ASN A 31 -8.49 11.64 1.88
C ASN A 31 -9.56 10.67 1.35
N LEU A 32 -10.06 9.75 2.18
CA LEU A 32 -11.10 8.81 1.79
C LEU A 32 -12.47 9.49 1.61
N LYS A 33 -12.79 10.50 2.42
CA LYS A 33 -14.05 11.26 2.31
C LYS A 33 -14.07 12.22 1.12
N PHE A 34 -12.92 12.80 0.78
CA PHE A 34 -12.77 13.79 -0.29
C PHE A 34 -11.58 13.41 -1.18
N PRO A 35 -11.70 12.35 -2.00
CA PRO A 35 -10.57 11.82 -2.75
C PRO A 35 -10.11 12.79 -3.84
N ASP A 36 -8.82 13.09 -3.82
CA ASP A 36 -8.11 13.74 -4.93
C ASP A 36 -7.25 12.67 -5.64
N PHE A 37 -7.85 12.01 -6.64
CA PHE A 37 -7.18 10.95 -7.38
C PHE A 37 -5.95 11.42 -8.14
N ALA A 38 -5.88 12.70 -8.52
CA ALA A 38 -4.71 13.27 -9.16
C ALA A 38 -3.56 13.42 -8.14
N LEU A 39 -3.86 13.81 -6.90
CA LEU A 39 -2.89 13.79 -5.80
C LEU A 39 -2.43 12.36 -5.50
N PHE A 40 -3.34 11.40 -5.38
CA PHE A 40 -2.98 10.00 -5.10
C PHE A 40 -2.05 9.44 -6.18
N GLY A 41 -2.35 9.68 -7.45
CA GLY A 41 -1.49 9.24 -8.56
C GLY A 41 -0.10 9.87 -8.53
N ARG A 42 0.01 11.17 -8.22
CA ARG A 42 1.31 11.84 -8.06
C ARG A 42 2.11 11.27 -6.89
N ARG A 43 1.50 11.18 -5.71
CA ARG A 43 2.15 10.64 -4.51
C ARG A 43 2.60 9.21 -4.72
N LEU A 44 1.74 8.34 -5.25
CA LEU A 44 2.10 6.97 -5.64
C LEU A 44 3.32 6.93 -6.57
N SER A 45 3.38 7.82 -7.58
CA SER A 45 4.53 7.90 -8.48
C SER A 45 5.83 8.29 -7.74
N ASP A 46 5.75 9.28 -6.84
CA ASP A 46 6.87 9.72 -6.03
C ASP A 46 7.38 8.56 -5.15
N GLU A 47 6.49 7.91 -4.39
CA GLU A 47 6.86 6.80 -3.50
C GLU A 47 7.45 5.60 -4.29
N LEU A 48 6.94 5.30 -5.48
CA LEU A 48 7.49 4.23 -6.33
C LEU A 48 8.90 4.58 -6.88
N ASP A 49 9.19 5.87 -7.13
CA ASP A 49 10.57 6.26 -7.45
C ASP A 49 11.48 6.16 -6.22
N GLU A 50 10.98 6.45 -5.02
CA GLU A 50 11.74 6.28 -3.77
C GLU A 50 12.04 4.81 -3.48
N VAL A 51 11.07 3.89 -3.66
CA VAL A 51 11.27 2.43 -3.59
C VAL A 51 12.41 1.97 -4.50
N ARG A 52 12.42 2.44 -5.76
CA ARG A 52 13.52 2.17 -6.69
C ARG A 52 14.82 2.84 -6.23
N GLY A 53 14.73 4.08 -5.76
CA GLY A 53 15.84 4.91 -5.29
C GLY A 53 16.61 4.27 -4.14
N VAL A 54 15.93 3.58 -3.22
CA VAL A 54 16.55 2.83 -2.12
C VAL A 54 17.49 1.75 -2.66
N LEU A 55 17.03 0.93 -3.61
CA LEU A 55 17.85 -0.14 -4.21
C LEU A 55 19.00 0.38 -5.07
N GLU A 56 18.87 1.60 -5.59
CA GLU A 56 19.92 2.28 -6.36
C GLU A 56 20.88 3.09 -5.48
N GLY A 57 20.66 3.14 -4.16
CA GLY A 57 21.46 3.93 -3.22
C GLY A 57 21.25 5.44 -3.37
N ARG A 58 20.19 5.88 -4.05
CA ARG A 58 19.79 7.29 -4.20
C ARG A 58 18.95 7.80 -3.04
N HIS A 59 18.39 6.90 -2.24
CA HIS A 59 17.46 7.22 -1.16
C HIS A 59 17.74 6.35 0.07
N ALA A 60 17.70 6.93 1.27
CA ALA A 60 17.94 6.25 2.53
C ALA A 60 17.37 7.06 3.70
N HIS A 61 16.84 6.36 4.72
CA HIS A 61 16.35 6.96 5.96
C HIS A 61 17.31 6.69 7.12
N THR A 62 17.50 5.41 7.41
CA THR A 62 18.33 4.90 8.50
C THR A 62 19.69 4.40 8.01
N GLY A 63 19.79 4.09 6.71
CA GLY A 63 20.94 3.43 6.10
C GLY A 63 20.86 1.90 6.16
N ASP A 64 19.82 1.32 6.78
CA ASP A 64 19.49 -0.10 6.66
C ASP A 64 18.61 -0.32 5.42
N LEU A 65 19.15 -1.02 4.42
CA LEU A 65 18.49 -1.21 3.13
C LEU A 65 17.08 -1.80 3.26
N LYS A 66 16.87 -2.76 4.17
CA LYS A 66 15.59 -3.46 4.28
C LYS A 66 14.55 -2.59 4.94
N ASN A 67 14.92 -1.91 6.03
CA ASN A 67 14.03 -0.98 6.71
C ASN A 67 13.68 0.20 5.81
N ASP A 68 14.68 0.83 5.18
CA ASP A 68 14.46 1.95 4.27
C ASP A 68 13.56 1.53 3.09
N PHE A 69 13.74 0.31 2.57
CA PHE A 69 12.88 -0.23 1.52
C PHE A 69 11.43 -0.43 1.97
N VAL A 70 11.21 -1.05 3.13
CA VAL A 70 9.87 -1.27 3.68
C VAL A 70 9.18 0.06 3.98
N THR A 71 9.93 1.04 4.49
CA THR A 71 9.42 2.39 4.72
C THR A 71 8.91 3.04 3.42
N GLU A 72 9.56 2.90 2.28
CA GLU A 72 9.00 3.48 1.04
C GLU A 72 7.91 2.62 0.41
N ALA A 73 8.07 1.30 0.46
CA ALA A 73 7.10 0.40 -0.13
C ALA A 73 5.74 0.48 0.57
N HIS A 74 5.69 0.71 1.89
CA HIS A 74 4.41 0.88 2.59
C HIS A 74 3.73 2.21 2.24
N GLN A 75 4.49 3.29 1.98
CA GLN A 75 3.92 4.55 1.52
C GLN A 75 3.32 4.41 0.12
N ALA A 76 4.00 3.70 -0.80
CA ALA A 76 3.44 3.39 -2.12
C ALA A 76 2.16 2.56 -2.01
N TRP A 77 2.17 1.51 -1.18
CA TRP A 77 1.00 0.70 -0.88
C TRP A 77 -0.16 1.54 -0.30
N TYR A 78 0.11 2.43 0.66
CA TYR A 78 -0.87 3.30 1.28
C TYR A 78 -1.64 4.12 0.23
N TRP A 79 -0.95 4.84 -0.66
CA TRP A 79 -1.62 5.68 -1.65
C TRP A 79 -2.45 4.87 -2.66
N LEU A 80 -1.97 3.68 -2.99
CA LEU A 80 -2.69 2.76 -3.87
C LEU A 80 -3.97 2.22 -3.20
N ALA A 81 -3.86 1.74 -1.96
CA ALA A 81 -4.99 1.27 -1.17
C ALA A 81 -6.03 2.37 -0.95
N LEU A 82 -5.61 3.63 -0.71
CA LEU A 82 -6.54 4.75 -0.60
C LEU A 82 -7.30 5.02 -1.90
N ALA A 83 -6.61 4.95 -3.04
CA ALA A 83 -7.29 5.10 -4.32
C ALA A 83 -8.34 3.99 -4.50
N ASP A 84 -7.97 2.73 -4.25
CA ASP A 84 -8.86 1.57 -4.40
C ASP A 84 -10.08 1.72 -3.49
N VAL A 85 -9.86 1.92 -2.20
CA VAL A 85 -10.93 2.02 -1.19
C VAL A 85 -11.82 3.24 -1.44
N ALA A 86 -11.27 4.39 -1.83
CA ALA A 86 -12.05 5.58 -2.14
C ALA A 86 -12.97 5.42 -3.35
N THR A 87 -12.63 4.51 -4.28
CA THR A 87 -13.52 4.14 -5.41
C THR A 87 -14.52 3.03 -5.05
N GLY A 88 -14.47 2.51 -3.82
CA GLY A 88 -15.33 1.42 -3.36
C GLY A 88 -14.91 0.04 -3.88
N LEU A 89 -13.69 -0.09 -4.41
CA LEU A 89 -13.16 -1.41 -4.78
C LEU A 89 -13.02 -2.28 -3.53
N GLN A 90 -13.43 -3.54 -3.68
CA GLN A 90 -13.34 -4.55 -2.63
C GLN A 90 -12.01 -5.30 -2.75
N TYR A 91 -11.44 -5.72 -1.62
CA TYR A 91 -10.17 -6.44 -1.59
C TYR A 91 -10.14 -7.62 -2.59
N ASP A 92 -11.17 -8.45 -2.62
CA ASP A 92 -11.23 -9.65 -3.48
C ASP A 92 -11.27 -9.34 -4.99
N ARG A 93 -11.59 -8.10 -5.36
CA ARG A 93 -11.56 -7.66 -6.76
C ARG A 93 -10.18 -7.19 -7.19
N VAL A 94 -9.39 -6.69 -6.24
CA VAL A 94 -8.08 -6.09 -6.49
C VAL A 94 -6.95 -7.07 -6.21
N MET A 95 -7.09 -7.93 -5.19
CA MET A 95 -6.13 -8.97 -4.79
C MET A 95 -4.66 -8.50 -4.79
N PRO A 96 -4.33 -7.40 -4.09
CA PRO A 96 -2.99 -6.79 -4.16
C PRO A 96 -1.87 -7.73 -3.73
N HIS A 97 -2.14 -8.64 -2.78
CA HIS A 97 -1.19 -9.67 -2.34
C HIS A 97 -0.75 -10.59 -3.49
N ALA A 98 -1.69 -11.07 -4.30
CA ALA A 98 -1.41 -12.01 -5.39
C ALA A 98 -0.58 -11.34 -6.49
N HIS A 99 -0.83 -10.06 -6.76
CA HIS A 99 -0.04 -9.27 -7.69
C HIS A 99 1.39 -9.04 -7.19
N ALA A 100 1.55 -8.74 -5.89
CA ALA A 100 2.87 -8.62 -5.27
C ALA A 100 3.65 -9.94 -5.31
N GLU A 101 3.01 -11.06 -4.96
CA GLU A 101 3.62 -12.38 -5.02
C GLU A 101 4.01 -12.76 -6.46
N SER A 102 3.14 -12.51 -7.44
CA SER A 102 3.46 -12.73 -8.86
C SER A 102 4.65 -11.89 -9.33
N GLY A 103 4.71 -10.63 -8.91
CA GLY A 103 5.84 -9.74 -9.17
C GLY A 103 7.15 -10.24 -8.55
N TYR A 104 7.08 -10.70 -7.30
CA TYR A 104 8.20 -11.30 -6.59
C TYR A 104 8.72 -12.55 -7.32
N GLU A 105 7.83 -13.48 -7.69
CA GLU A 105 8.21 -14.71 -8.39
C GLU A 105 8.81 -14.46 -9.78
N SER A 106 8.27 -13.49 -10.51
CA SER A 106 8.74 -13.12 -11.86
C SER A 106 9.93 -12.15 -11.86
N SER A 107 10.27 -11.56 -10.70
CA SER A 107 11.27 -10.47 -10.59
C SER A 107 10.92 -9.26 -11.45
N ASP A 108 9.62 -8.93 -11.51
CA ASP A 108 9.07 -7.84 -12.32
C ASP A 108 9.62 -6.48 -11.84
N ALA A 109 10.28 -5.75 -12.73
CA ALA A 109 10.98 -4.52 -12.38
C ALA A 109 10.61 -3.34 -13.29
N ASP A 110 9.65 -3.53 -14.18
CA ASP A 110 9.23 -2.50 -15.12
C ASP A 110 8.45 -1.42 -14.38
N TYR A 111 8.91 -0.18 -14.51
CA TYR A 111 8.28 0.94 -13.82
C TYR A 111 6.83 1.10 -14.32
N PRO A 112 5.83 1.07 -13.44
CA PRO A 112 4.44 0.92 -13.85
C PRO A 112 3.85 2.22 -14.40
N PHE A 113 2.97 2.10 -15.38
CA PHE A 113 2.09 3.20 -15.77
C PHE A 113 0.95 3.38 -14.75
N ILE A 114 0.86 4.57 -14.16
CA ILE A 114 -0.12 4.94 -13.13
C ILE A 114 -1.29 5.68 -13.76
N ASN A 115 -2.49 5.16 -13.56
CA ASN A 115 -3.74 5.81 -13.92
C ASN A 115 -4.78 5.56 -12.83
N THR A 116 -5.05 6.60 -12.05
CA THR A 116 -6.01 6.58 -10.94
C THR A 116 -7.40 7.10 -11.36
N THR A 117 -7.65 7.31 -12.65
CA THR A 117 -8.94 7.80 -13.16
C THR A 117 -9.79 6.64 -13.65
N GLY A 118 -10.88 6.34 -12.93
CA GLY A 118 -11.81 5.26 -13.28
C GLY A 118 -11.47 3.93 -12.61
N THR A 119 -12.51 3.16 -12.32
CA THR A 119 -12.39 1.92 -11.53
C THR A 119 -11.60 0.83 -12.24
N GLN A 120 -11.75 0.68 -13.56
CA GLN A 120 -11.07 -0.39 -14.30
C GLN A 120 -9.59 -0.08 -14.50
N GLU A 121 -9.29 1.18 -14.80
CA GLU A 121 -7.94 1.72 -14.91
C GLU A 121 -7.19 1.54 -13.59
N LEU A 122 -7.88 1.79 -12.47
CA LEU A 122 -7.30 1.66 -11.14
C LEU A 122 -6.98 0.20 -10.79
N ILE A 123 -7.85 -0.77 -11.08
CA ILE A 123 -7.53 -2.21 -10.92
C ILE A 123 -6.26 -2.57 -11.68
N GLY A 124 -6.15 -2.14 -12.94
CA GLY A 124 -4.94 -2.38 -13.73
C GLY A 124 -3.72 -1.65 -13.17
N THR A 125 -3.89 -0.48 -12.59
CA THR A 125 -2.83 0.23 -11.88
C THR A 125 -2.38 -0.52 -10.63
N THR A 126 -3.31 -1.08 -9.85
CA THR A 126 -2.96 -1.88 -8.68
C THR A 126 -2.21 -3.14 -9.06
N GLU A 127 -2.64 -3.85 -10.10
CA GLU A 127 -1.90 -4.99 -10.64
C GLU A 127 -0.45 -4.61 -10.97
N ARG A 128 -0.24 -3.58 -11.80
CA ARG A 128 1.11 -3.18 -12.24
C ARG A 128 1.99 -2.70 -11.09
N CYS A 129 1.44 -1.87 -10.20
CA CYS A 129 2.21 -1.30 -9.09
C CYS A 129 2.59 -2.37 -8.07
N MET A 130 1.65 -3.27 -7.71
CA MET A 130 1.95 -4.34 -6.77
C MET A 130 2.93 -5.36 -7.36
N ARG A 131 2.84 -5.69 -8.66
CA ARG A 131 3.85 -6.51 -9.33
C ARG A 131 5.24 -5.88 -9.27
N PHE A 132 5.34 -4.60 -9.59
CA PHE A 132 6.60 -3.84 -9.49
C PHE A 132 7.15 -3.87 -8.06
N ILE A 133 6.33 -3.54 -7.06
CA ILE A 133 6.72 -3.60 -5.64
C ILE A 133 7.22 -5.00 -5.28
N GLY A 134 6.51 -6.06 -5.71
CA GLY A 134 6.90 -7.44 -5.49
C GLY A 134 8.27 -7.80 -6.05
N GLY A 135 8.57 -7.42 -7.30
CA GLY A 135 9.90 -7.66 -7.86
C GLY A 135 10.99 -6.83 -7.18
N MET A 136 10.66 -5.62 -6.70
CA MET A 136 11.58 -4.83 -5.86
C MET A 136 11.81 -5.49 -4.49
N CYS A 137 10.79 -6.07 -3.84
CA CYS A 137 10.93 -6.85 -2.61
C CYS A 137 11.95 -7.99 -2.79
N ARG A 138 11.88 -8.69 -3.93
CA ARG A 138 12.85 -9.76 -4.25
C ARG A 138 14.28 -9.24 -4.34
N ARG A 139 14.49 -8.07 -4.94
CA ARG A 139 15.81 -7.43 -5.03
C ARG A 139 16.32 -6.96 -3.67
N ALA A 140 15.42 -6.50 -2.80
CA ALA A 140 15.72 -6.10 -1.42
C ALA A 140 15.94 -7.28 -0.46
N GLY A 141 15.50 -8.49 -0.84
CA GLY A 141 15.49 -9.65 0.06
C GLY A 141 14.51 -9.49 1.22
N VAL A 142 13.34 -8.90 0.93
CA VAL A 142 12.24 -8.59 1.85
C VAL A 142 11.00 -9.37 1.42
N SER A 143 10.18 -9.84 2.38
CA SER A 143 8.91 -10.50 2.04
C SER A 143 7.88 -9.46 1.59
N THR A 144 7.04 -9.79 0.60
CA THR A 144 5.97 -8.88 0.14
C THR A 144 4.98 -8.53 1.26
N GLY A 145 4.76 -9.46 2.19
CA GLY A 145 3.88 -9.25 3.35
C GLY A 145 4.46 -8.31 4.41
N ASP A 146 5.78 -8.11 4.45
CA ASP A 146 6.42 -7.23 5.45
C ASP A 146 5.96 -5.78 5.30
N ILE A 147 5.59 -5.38 4.08
CA ILE A 147 5.04 -4.05 3.75
C ILE A 147 3.71 -3.81 4.49
N ALA A 148 2.76 -4.75 4.36
CA ALA A 148 1.45 -4.63 4.99
C ALA A 148 1.53 -4.81 6.51
N VAL A 149 2.44 -5.66 7.00
CA VAL A 149 2.70 -5.79 8.44
C VAL A 149 3.24 -4.49 9.01
N TYR A 150 4.18 -3.83 8.32
CA TYR A 150 4.69 -2.53 8.73
C TYR A 150 3.57 -1.48 8.81
N ASP A 151 2.72 -1.42 7.78
CA ASP A 151 1.55 -0.54 7.74
C ASP A 151 0.59 -0.78 8.93
N LEU A 152 0.33 -2.04 9.26
CA LEU A 152 -0.50 -2.41 10.41
C LEU A 152 0.13 -2.04 11.76
N GLU A 153 1.45 -2.21 11.92
CA GLU A 153 2.13 -1.73 13.13
C GLU A 153 2.08 -0.20 13.24
N GLU A 154 2.24 0.54 12.15
CA GLU A 154 2.05 2.00 12.14
C GLU A 154 0.61 2.41 12.49
N MET A 155 -0.40 1.65 12.03
CA MET A 155 -1.80 1.88 12.39
C MET A 155 -2.07 1.59 13.88
N LYS A 156 -1.42 0.57 14.44
CA LYS A 156 -1.58 0.16 15.83
C LYS A 156 -1.14 1.21 16.84
N GLU A 157 -0.20 2.08 16.48
CA GLU A 157 0.18 3.24 17.29
C GLU A 157 -0.92 4.32 17.36
N ARG A 158 -1.96 4.21 16.54
CA ARG A 158 -3.08 5.16 16.48
C ARG A 158 -4.29 4.58 17.20
N ALA A 159 -4.53 5.02 18.44
CA ALA A 159 -5.59 4.49 19.29
C ALA A 159 -6.99 4.48 18.63
N TYR A 160 -7.28 5.45 17.76
CA TYR A 160 -8.55 5.53 17.03
C TYR A 160 -8.74 4.43 15.97
N LEU A 161 -7.70 3.66 15.63
CA LEU A 161 -7.75 2.53 14.71
C LEU A 161 -7.89 1.18 15.43
N HIS A 162 -7.84 1.14 16.76
CA HIS A 162 -7.83 -0.14 17.51
C HIS A 162 -9.09 -0.97 17.30
N GLU A 163 -10.24 -0.33 17.10
CA GLU A 163 -11.49 -1.03 16.78
C GLU A 163 -11.39 -1.68 15.40
N ALA A 164 -11.00 -0.91 14.37
CA ALA A 164 -10.78 -1.41 13.02
C ALA A 164 -9.76 -2.57 12.97
N LEU A 165 -8.66 -2.44 13.71
CA LEU A 165 -7.61 -3.47 13.78
C LEU A 165 -8.09 -4.77 14.44
N LYS A 166 -8.98 -4.69 15.45
CA LYS A 166 -9.62 -5.88 16.04
C LYS A 166 -10.60 -6.53 15.07
N GLU A 167 -11.41 -5.74 14.38
CA GLU A 167 -12.34 -6.24 13.35
C GLU A 167 -11.58 -6.91 12.19
N ALA A 168 -10.42 -6.37 11.83
CA ALA A 168 -9.52 -6.93 10.83
C ALA A 168 -8.72 -8.16 11.33
N GLY A 169 -8.87 -8.56 12.60
CA GLY A 169 -8.18 -9.71 13.20
C GLY A 169 -6.68 -9.51 13.44
N TYR A 170 -6.21 -8.25 13.50
CA TYR A 170 -4.81 -7.91 13.77
C TYR A 170 -4.49 -7.74 15.26
N LEU A 171 -5.45 -7.25 16.05
CA LEU A 171 -5.38 -7.09 17.51
C LEU A 171 -6.35 -8.04 18.21
#